data_AF-A0A353RPW6-F1
#
_entry.id   AF-A0A353RPW6-F1
#
_cell.length_a   1.000
_cell.length_b   1.000
_cell.length_c   1.000
_cell.angle_alpha   90.00
_cell.angle_beta   90.00
_cell.angle_gamma   90.00
#
_symmetry.space_group_name_H-M   'P 1'
#
loop_
_entity.id
_entity.type
_entity.pdbx_description
1 polymer ?
#
loop_
_entity_poly.entity_id
_entity_poly.type
_entity_poly.pdbx_seq_one_letter_code
_entity_poly.pdbx_strand_id
1 'polypeptide(L)' 'TEEIVGANAEIEFAGFVSAAAQPVMEELRQEAHKHFKIKEEISGELSPVLGTHVGIGTVGIGFLA' A
#
# COMPACT_ATOMS: atom_id res chain seq x y z
N THR A 1 21.38 -2.73 13.54
CA THR A 1 19.96 -3.13 13.64
C THR A 1 19.25 -3.03 12.29
N GLU A 2 19.99 -3.20 11.19
CA GLU A 2 19.50 -3.17 9.80
C GLU A 2 19.50 -4.60 9.23
N GLU A 3 18.71 -5.48 9.83
CA GLU A 3 18.36 -6.76 9.19
C GLU A 3 16.90 -6.64 8.73
N ILE A 4 16.63 -5.58 7.98
CA ILE A 4 15.29 -5.22 7.51
C ILE A 4 15.16 -5.89 6.15
N VAL A 5 14.53 -7.07 6.14
CA VAL A 5 13.87 -7.74 5.01
C VAL A 5 14.47 -7.37 3.64
N GLY A 6 15.47 -8.15 3.20
CA GLY A 6 16.23 -7.90 1.97
C GLY A 6 15.35 -7.76 0.72
N ALA A 7 15.92 -7.20 -0.34
CA ALA A 7 15.26 -7.09 -1.64
C ALA A 7 14.58 -8.41 -2.03
N ASN A 8 13.28 -8.35 -2.36
CA ASN A 8 12.36 -9.50 -2.58
C ASN A 8 11.85 -10.21 -1.33
N ALA A 9 11.77 -9.51 -0.19
CA ALA A 9 11.02 -10.01 0.96
C ALA A 9 9.59 -10.40 0.55
N GLU A 10 9.11 -11.51 1.12
CA GLU A 10 7.77 -12.01 0.84
C GLU A 10 6.77 -11.35 1.79
N ILE A 11 5.70 -10.80 1.25
CA ILE A 11 4.57 -10.23 2.01
C ILE A 11 3.38 -11.15 1.80
N GLU A 12 2.81 -11.67 2.89
CA GLU A 12 1.66 -12.57 2.80
C GLU A 12 0.44 -11.83 2.26
N PHE A 13 0.19 -10.62 2.79
CA PHE A 13 -0.94 -9.80 2.39
C PHE A 13 -0.61 -8.31 2.36
N ALA A 14 -0.97 -7.61 1.29
CA ALA A 14 -0.84 -6.16 1.16
C ALA A 14 -2.19 -5.48 0.86
N GLY A 15 -2.49 -4.39 1.55
CA GLY A 15 -3.63 -3.53 1.29
C GLY A 15 -3.19 -2.16 0.82
N PHE A 16 -3.71 -1.70 -0.31
CA PHE A 16 -3.43 -0.38 -0.88
C PHE A 16 -4.69 0.48 -0.86
N VAL A 17 -4.58 1.72 -0.39
CA VAL A 17 -5.75 2.59 -0.24
C VAL A 17 -5.50 4.00 -0.76
N SER A 18 -6.53 4.64 -1.29
CA SER A 18 -6.51 6.04 -1.73
C SER A 18 -7.61 6.89 -1.11
N ALA A 19 -7.40 8.19 -1.03
CA ALA A 19 -8.43 9.21 -0.82
C ALA A 19 -8.50 10.12 -2.07
N ALA A 20 -9.35 9.75 -3.03
CA ALA A 20 -9.55 10.36 -4.34
C ALA A 20 -8.24 10.50 -5.15
N ALA A 21 -7.36 9.50 -5.03
CA ALA A 21 -6.01 9.51 -5.57
C ALA A 21 -5.61 8.18 -6.23
N GLN A 22 -6.58 7.49 -6.86
CA GLN A 22 -6.38 6.15 -7.42
C GLN A 22 -5.16 6.02 -8.35
N PRO A 23 -4.85 6.98 -9.26
CA PRO A 23 -3.66 6.88 -10.12
C PRO A 23 -2.36 6.83 -9.31
N VAL A 24 -2.25 7.65 -8.26
CA VAL A 24 -1.04 7.70 -7.40
C VAL A 24 -0.93 6.46 -6.52
N MET A 25 -2.07 5.91 -6.06
CA MET A 25 -2.08 4.63 -5.32
C MET A 25 -1.61 3.47 -6.21
N GLU A 26 -1.98 3.49 -7.49
CA GLU A 26 -1.55 2.47 -8.45
C GLU A 26 -0.03 2.56 -8.72
N GLU A 27 0.54 3.76 -8.77
CA GLU A 27 2.00 3.94 -8.82
C GLU A 27 2.70 3.35 -7.58
N LEU A 28 2.17 3.59 -6.38
CA LEU A 28 2.66 3.00 -5.14
C LEU A 28 2.57 1.47 -5.15
N ARG A 29 1.44 0.92 -5.63
CA ARG A 29 1.24 -0.53 -5.77
C ARG A 29 2.28 -1.14 -6.71
N GLN A 30 2.49 -0.53 -7.87
CA GLN A 30 3.49 -0.98 -8.84
C GLN A 30 4.90 -0.93 -8.27
N GLU A 31 5.24 0.12 -7.51
CA GLU A 31 6.53 0.22 -6.86
C GLU A 31 6.72 -0.89 -5.82
N ALA A 32 5.70 -1.17 -5.00
CA ALA A 32 5.76 -2.27 -4.03
C ALA A 32 6.04 -3.63 -4.71
N HIS A 33 5.43 -3.91 -5.86
CA HIS A 33 5.69 -5.13 -6.64
C HIS A 33 7.09 -5.22 -7.25
N LYS A 34 7.83 -4.11 -7.37
CA LYS A 34 9.24 -4.15 -7.81
C LYS A 34 10.18 -4.58 -6.69
N HIS A 35 9.80 -4.32 -5.44
CA HIS A 35 10.67 -4.55 -4.27
C HIS A 35 10.27 -5.78 -3.45
N PHE A 36 9.01 -6.20 -3.52
CA PHE A 36 8.43 -7.26 -2.70
C PHE A 36 7.71 -8.30 -3.54
N LYS A 37 7.75 -9.55 -3.06
CA LYS A 37 6.91 -10.62 -3.60
C LYS A 37 5.63 -10.70 -2.78
N ILE A 38 4.55 -10.14 -3.30
CA ILE A 38 3.24 -10.08 -2.63
C ILE A 38 2.40 -11.30 -3.05
N LYS A 39 1.94 -12.10 -2.09
CA LYS A 39 1.10 -13.29 -2.36
C LYS A 39 -0.36 -12.91 -2.63
N GLU A 40 -0.94 -12.11 -1.73
CA GLU A 40 -2.32 -11.66 -1.83
C GLU A 40 -2.38 -10.14 -1.66
N GLU A 41 -3.29 -9.49 -2.38
CA GLU A 41 -3.50 -8.06 -2.25
C GLU A 41 -4.96 -7.62 -2.39
N ILE A 42 -5.26 -6.49 -1.76
CA ILE A 42 -6.49 -5.72 -2.00
C ILE A 42 -6.13 -4.27 -2.30
N SER A 43 -6.97 -3.61 -3.10
CA SER A 43 -6.91 -2.18 -3.29
C SER A 43 -8.29 -1.55 -3.21
N GLY A 44 -8.37 -0.30 -2.76
CA GLY A 44 -9.66 0.37 -2.66
C GLY A 44 -9.58 1.81 -2.17
N GLU A 45 -10.76 2.41 -2.10
CA GLU A 45 -10.92 3.79 -1.65
C GLU A 45 -11.14 3.82 -0.13
N LEU A 46 -10.49 4.77 0.55
CA LEU A 46 -10.70 5.02 1.97
C LEU A 46 -12.14 5.47 2.22
N SER A 47 -12.68 5.03 3.36
CA SER A 47 -13.98 5.52 3.79
C SER A 47 -13.94 7.04 4.03
N PRO A 48 -15.09 7.75 3.89
CA PRO A 48 -15.14 9.18 4.15
C PRO A 48 -14.68 9.59 5.56
N VAL A 49 -14.87 8.71 6.55
CA VAL A 49 -14.40 8.93 7.93
C VAL A 49 -12.87 9.04 7.95
N LEU A 50 -12.16 8.10 7.32
CA LEU A 50 -10.70 8.14 7.26
C LEU A 50 -10.21 9.28 6.35
N GLY A 51 -10.86 9.48 5.21
CA GLY A 51 -10.56 10.56 4.27
C GLY A 51 -10.62 11.96 4.90
N THR A 52 -11.55 12.19 5.83
CA THR A 52 -11.65 13.46 6.58
C THR A 52 -10.40 13.75 7.42
N HIS A 53 -9.75 12.71 7.96
CA HIS A 53 -8.61 12.87 8.86
C HIS A 53 -7.27 12.89 8.12
N VAL A 54 -7.14 12.12 7.04
CA VAL A 54 -5.89 12.05 6.27
C VAL A 54 -5.83 13.10 5.16
N GLY A 55 -6.98 13.55 4.67
CA GLY A 55 -7.09 14.51 3.57
C GLY A 55 -7.12 13.88 2.18
N ILE A 56 -7.81 14.56 1.25
CA ILE A 56 -7.85 14.23 -0.18
C ILE A 56 -6.44 14.25 -0.76
N GLY A 57 -6.12 13.29 -1.62
CA GLY A 57 -4.79 13.11 -2.20
C GLY A 57 -3.93 12.07 -1.48
N THR A 58 -4.34 11.61 -0.30
CA THR A 58 -3.59 10.61 0.46
C THR A 58 -3.61 9.24 -0.22
N VAL A 59 -2.47 8.56 -0.18
CA VAL A 59 -2.34 7.13 -0.50
C VAL A 59 -1.72 6.41 0.69
N GLY A 60 -2.03 5.13 0.86
CA GLY A 60 -1.52 4.33 1.97
C GLY A 60 -1.30 2.87 1.59
N ILE A 61 -0.39 2.24 2.33
CA ILE A 61 -0.10 0.80 2.27
C ILE A 61 -0.15 0.22 3.70
N GLY A 62 -0.80 -0.93 3.85
CA GLY A 62 -0.72 -1.77 5.05
C GLY A 62 -0.35 -3.19 4.64
N PHE A 63 0.40 -3.91 5.49
CA PHE A 63 0.85 -5.26 5.16
C PHE A 63 0.87 -6.17 6.40
N LEU A 64 0.79 -7.48 6.14
CA LEU A 64 1.03 -8.55 7.10
C LEU A 64 2.28 -9.33 6.65
N ALA A 65 3.26 -9.44 7.53
CA ALA A 65 4.55 -10.09 7.32
C ALA A 65 4.86 -11.07 8.45
#